data_AF-A0A932NIM1-F1
#
_entry.id   AF-A0A932NIM1-F1
#
_cell.length_a   1.000
_cell.length_b   1.000
_cell.length_c   1.000
_cell.angle_alpha   90.00
_cell.angle_beta   90.00
_cell.angle_gamma   90.00
#
_symmetry.space_group_name_H-M   'P 1'
#
loop_
_entity.id
_entity.type
_entity.pdbx_description
1 polymer ?
#
loop_
_entity_poly.entity_id
_entity_poly.type
_entity_poly.pdbx_seq_one_letter_code
_entity_poly.pdbx_strand_id
1 'polypeptide(L)'
;MNPDERRIQRTLAGLVALDVVLTLWALLAPQLWFRIFHGAPYADPEGFLRRCGANWAAFALFQAVALARWRKNPTWLAVVAGIRLSDIFTDWTYLAFCAHITPFGYAALAAVSPLNMFLGWWLLRAHERLRCRAP
;
A
#
# COMPACT_ATOMS: atom_id res chain seq x y z
N MET A 1 -11.62 16.56 -16.62
CA MET A 1 -10.47 16.00 -15.88
C MET A 1 -9.31 15.83 -16.85
N ASN A 2 -8.20 16.52 -16.62
CA ASN A 2 -7.01 16.46 -17.49
C ASN A 2 -6.31 15.07 -17.37
N PRO A 3 -5.34 14.73 -18.25
CA PRO A 3 -4.67 13.44 -18.20
C PRO A 3 -3.99 13.12 -16.86
N ASP A 4 -3.39 14.11 -16.20
CA ASP A 4 -2.69 13.92 -14.91
C ASP A 4 -3.68 13.66 -13.77
N GLU A 5 -4.78 14.40 -13.73
CA GLU A 5 -5.85 14.20 -12.78
C GLU A 5 -6.48 12.80 -12.92
N ARG A 6 -6.63 12.30 -14.15
CA ARG A 6 -7.09 10.92 -14.41
C ARG A 6 -6.12 9.89 -13.88
N ARG A 7 -4.81 10.12 -14.01
CA ARG A 7 -3.77 9.25 -13.45
C ARG A 7 -3.85 9.24 -11.93
N ILE A 8 -3.94 10.40 -11.27
CA ILE A 8 -4.11 10.51 -9.82
C ILE A 8 -5.34 9.73 -9.35
N GLN A 9 -6.48 9.94 -10.01
CA GLN A 9 -7.74 9.25 -9.67
C GLN A 9 -7.59 7.72 -9.76
N ARG A 10 -7.00 7.22 -10.85
CA ARG A 10 -6.81 5.78 -11.06
C ARG A 10 -5.82 5.18 -10.08
N THR A 11 -4.72 5.87 -9.80
CA THR A 11 -3.74 5.44 -8.79
C THR A 11 -4.39 5.35 -7.42
N LEU A 12 -5.10 6.38 -6.97
CA LEU A 12 -5.78 6.35 -5.66
C LEU A 12 -6.84 5.25 -5.60
N ALA A 13 -7.64 5.05 -6.64
CA ALA A 13 -8.62 3.97 -6.69
C ALA A 13 -7.97 2.58 -6.64
N GLY A 14 -6.87 2.38 -7.37
CA GLY A 14 -6.09 1.14 -7.35
C GLY A 14 -5.47 0.86 -5.99
N LEU A 15 -4.95 1.90 -5.32
CA LEU A 15 -4.38 1.79 -3.99
C LEU A 15 -5.45 1.40 -2.93
N VAL A 16 -6.64 2.02 -2.99
CA VAL A 16 -7.78 1.64 -2.13
C VAL A 16 -8.15 0.18 -2.36
N ALA A 17 -8.30 -0.24 -3.61
CA ALA A 17 -8.67 -1.61 -3.94
C ALA A 17 -7.61 -2.61 -3.44
N LEU A 18 -6.34 -2.31 -3.65
CA LEU A 18 -5.22 -3.13 -3.19
C LEU A 18 -5.27 -3.31 -1.67
N ASP A 19 -5.34 -2.22 -0.90
CA ASP A 19 -5.28 -2.31 0.56
C ASP A 19 -6.54 -2.96 1.15
N VAL A 20 -7.71 -2.79 0.52
CA VAL A 20 -8.92 -3.54 0.91
C VAL A 20 -8.73 -5.04 0.67
N VAL A 21 -8.19 -5.44 -0.48
CA VAL A 21 -7.92 -6.86 -0.78
C VAL A 21 -6.91 -7.43 0.22
N LEU A 22 -5.81 -6.72 0.50
CA LEU A 22 -4.81 -7.15 1.47
C LEU A 22 -5.40 -7.27 2.89
N THR A 23 -6.22 -6.30 3.30
CA THR A 23 -6.95 -6.32 4.58
C THR A 23 -7.82 -7.58 4.69
N LEU A 24 -8.68 -7.81 3.70
CA LEU A 24 -9.58 -8.96 3.70
C LEU A 24 -8.81 -10.28 3.68
N TRP A 25 -7.72 -10.35 2.92
CA TRP A 25 -6.90 -11.55 2.84
C TRP A 25 -6.22 -11.86 4.18
N ALA A 26 -5.60 -10.87 4.82
CA ALA A 26 -4.95 -11.03 6.12
C ALA A 26 -5.92 -11.41 7.25
N LEU A 27 -7.12 -10.82 7.25
CA LEU A 27 -8.09 -11.02 8.33
C LEU A 27 -8.96 -12.26 8.14
N LEU A 28 -9.43 -12.52 6.91
CA LEU A 28 -10.44 -13.54 6.64
C LEU A 28 -9.84 -14.82 6.03
N ALA A 29 -8.69 -14.73 5.37
CA ALA A 29 -8.05 -15.88 4.72
C ALA A 29 -6.53 -16.00 5.04
N PRO A 30 -6.11 -15.92 6.32
CA PRO A 30 -4.69 -15.94 6.68
C PRO A 30 -3.99 -17.25 6.29
N GLN A 31 -4.70 -18.38 6.32
CA GLN A 31 -4.18 -19.67 5.85
C GLN A 31 -3.84 -19.66 4.36
N LEU A 32 -4.64 -18.99 3.54
CA LEU A 32 -4.37 -18.85 2.11
C LEU A 32 -3.16 -17.95 1.89
N TRP A 33 -3.05 -16.86 2.67
CA TRP A 33 -1.91 -15.94 2.60
C TRP A 33 -0.61 -16.68 2.91
N PHE A 34 -0.57 -17.43 4.01
CA PHE A 34 0.60 -18.20 4.42
C PHE A 34 0.98 -19.28 3.41
N ARG A 35 0.01 -20.00 2.85
CA ARG A 35 0.29 -21.00 1.81
C ARG A 35 0.92 -20.37 0.57
N ILE A 36 0.43 -19.21 0.14
CA ILE A 36 0.93 -18.54 -1.08
C ILE A 36 2.33 -17.93 -0.85
N PHE A 37 2.54 -17.22 0.26
CA PHE A 37 3.80 -16.52 0.52
C PHE A 37 4.89 -17.42 1.13
N HIS A 38 4.53 -18.41 1.94
CA HIS A 38 5.48 -19.25 2.68
C HIS A 38 5.48 -20.72 2.29
N GLY A 39 4.45 -21.20 1.58
CA GLY A 39 4.31 -22.64 1.31
C GLY A 39 4.11 -23.46 2.58
N ALA A 40 3.67 -22.85 3.68
CA ALA A 40 3.59 -23.44 5.01
C ALA A 40 2.19 -23.31 5.63
N PRO A 41 1.85 -24.13 6.64
CA PRO A 41 0.66 -23.93 7.47
C PRO A 41 0.70 -22.56 8.18
N TYR A 42 -0.46 -21.97 8.43
CA TYR A 42 -0.53 -20.71 9.17
C TYR A 42 -0.20 -20.92 10.64
N ALA A 43 0.83 -20.24 11.10
CA ALA A 43 1.21 -20.14 12.51
C ALA A 43 1.63 -18.70 12.80
N ASP A 44 0.86 -18.00 13.63
CA ASP A 44 1.04 -16.58 13.95
C ASP A 44 0.55 -16.29 15.37
N PRO A 45 1.25 -16.84 16.39
CA PRO A 45 0.84 -16.72 17.79
C PRO A 45 0.81 -15.25 18.24
N GLU A 46 1.68 -14.41 17.67
CA GLU A 46 1.78 -12.98 17.98
C GLU A 46 0.81 -12.10 17.18
N GLY A 47 0.07 -12.66 16.23
CA GLY A 47 -0.95 -11.96 15.46
C GLY A 47 -0.40 -10.90 14.49
N PHE A 48 0.84 -11.01 14.02
CA PHE A 48 1.47 -10.03 13.16
C PHE A 48 0.77 -9.89 11.81
N LEU A 49 0.27 -10.98 11.21
CA LEU A 49 -0.44 -10.88 9.93
C LEU A 49 -1.75 -10.09 10.09
N ARG A 50 -2.49 -10.34 11.18
CA ARG A 50 -3.72 -9.59 11.47
C ARG A 50 -3.44 -8.13 11.79
N ARG A 51 -2.32 -7.84 12.47
CA ARG A 51 -1.84 -6.47 12.70
C ARG A 51 -1.54 -5.76 11.37
N CYS A 52 -0.88 -6.43 10.42
CA CYS A 52 -0.68 -5.89 9.07
C CYS A 52 -2.01 -5.65 8.35
N GLY A 53 -2.96 -6.57 8.46
CA GLY A 53 -4.33 -6.40 7.96
C GLY A 53 -5.01 -5.13 8.48
N ALA A 54 -4.89 -4.84 9.78
CA ALA A 54 -5.42 -3.62 10.38
C ALA A 54 -4.70 -2.34 9.89
N ASN A 55 -3.38 -2.40 9.67
CA ASN A 55 -2.63 -1.30 9.08
C ASN A 55 -3.08 -1.01 7.64
N TRP A 56 -3.25 -2.04 6.81
CA TRP A 56 -3.77 -1.88 5.45
C TRP A 56 -5.20 -1.34 5.45
N ALA A 57 -6.04 -1.69 6.43
CA ALA A 57 -7.37 -1.10 6.57
C ALA A 57 -7.30 0.42 6.81
N ALA A 58 -6.38 0.87 7.66
CA ALA A 58 -6.13 2.30 7.88
C ALA A 58 -5.61 2.98 6.60
N PHE A 59 -4.71 2.32 5.86
CA PHE A 59 -4.20 2.84 4.58
C PHE A 59 -5.33 3.02 3.56
N ALA A 60 -6.20 2.01 3.41
CA ALA A 60 -7.38 2.07 2.55
C ALA A 60 -8.30 3.24 2.93
N LEU A 61 -8.54 3.47 4.23
CA LEU A 61 -9.34 4.59 4.72
C LEU A 61 -8.76 5.94 4.28
N PHE A 62 -7.49 6.19 4.57
CA PHE A 62 -6.84 7.46 4.21
C PHE A 62 -6.80 7.68 2.70
N GLN A 63 -6.61 6.61 1.93
CA GLN A 63 -6.63 6.68 0.46
C GLN A 63 -8.02 6.89 -0.10
N ALA A 64 -9.07 6.35 0.53
CA ALA A 64 -10.45 6.62 0.15
C ALA A 64 -10.82 8.08 0.43
N VAL A 65 -10.37 8.62 1.56
CA VAL A 65 -10.52 10.06 1.86
C VAL A 65 -9.77 10.88 0.81
N ALA A 66 -8.54 10.51 0.48
CA ALA A 66 -7.78 11.18 -0.57
C ALA A 66 -8.50 11.11 -1.92
N LEU A 67 -9.00 9.94 -2.32
CA LEU A 67 -9.76 9.72 -3.56
C LEU A 67 -10.96 10.66 -3.67
N ALA A 68 -11.64 10.93 -2.54
CA ALA A 68 -12.78 11.83 -2.48
C ALA A 68 -12.41 13.33 -2.39
N ARG A 69 -11.24 13.66 -1.81
CA ARG A 69 -10.93 15.04 -1.37
C ARG A 69 -9.74 15.69 -2.06
N TRP A 70 -8.90 14.95 -2.79
CA TRP A 70 -7.62 15.46 -3.32
C TRP A 70 -7.77 16.70 -4.23
N ARG A 71 -8.86 16.80 -5.00
CA ARG A 71 -9.12 17.97 -5.87
C ARG A 71 -9.37 19.26 -5.09
N LYS A 72 -10.03 19.15 -3.93
CA LYS A 72 -10.35 20.30 -3.06
C LYS A 72 -9.20 20.63 -2.11
N ASN A 73 -8.45 19.60 -1.70
CA ASN A 73 -7.30 19.75 -0.82
C ASN A 73 -6.18 18.78 -1.25
N PRO A 74 -5.21 19.25 -2.05
CA PRO A 74 -4.11 18.42 -2.56
C PRO A 74 -3.20 17.85 -1.46
N THR A 75 -3.27 18.33 -0.22
CA THR A 75 -2.50 17.79 0.91
C THR A 75 -2.79 16.32 1.16
N TRP A 76 -3.98 15.84 0.80
CA TRP A 76 -4.30 14.41 0.85
C TRP A 76 -3.38 13.55 -0.02
N LEU A 77 -2.81 14.08 -1.10
CA LEU A 77 -1.82 13.35 -1.90
C LEU A 77 -0.50 13.16 -1.14
N ALA A 78 -0.07 14.17 -0.39
CA ALA A 78 1.11 14.07 0.48
C ALA A 78 0.88 13.09 1.65
N VAL A 79 -0.34 13.06 2.20
CA VAL A 79 -0.71 12.06 3.23
C VAL A 79 -0.58 10.63 2.68
N VAL A 80 -1.18 10.35 1.51
CA VAL A 80 -1.07 9.02 0.89
C VAL A 80 0.37 8.71 0.50
N ALA A 81 1.14 9.69 0.06
CA ALA A 81 2.56 9.50 -0.20
C ALA A 81 3.31 9.09 1.07
N GLY A 82 3.10 9.78 2.19
CA GLY A 82 3.69 9.42 3.48
C GLY A 82 3.36 7.99 3.90
N ILE A 83 2.11 7.57 3.71
CA ILE A 83 1.68 6.18 3.94
C ILE A 83 2.49 5.21 3.08
N ARG A 84 2.60 5.44 1.77
CA ARG A 84 3.36 4.55 0.88
C ARG A 84 4.85 4.52 1.20
N LEU A 85 5.43 5.66 1.56
CA LEU A 85 6.84 5.73 1.96
C LEU A 85 7.10 5.01 3.31
N SER A 86 6.11 4.97 4.22
CA SER A 86 6.25 4.29 5.51
C SER A 86 6.41 2.77 5.40
N ASP A 87 6.02 2.20 4.25
CA ASP A 87 5.99 0.75 4.03
C ASP A 87 7.15 0.25 3.14
N ILE A 88 8.10 1.12 2.76
CA ILE A 88 9.22 0.74 1.87
C ILE A 88 10.09 -0.35 2.50
N PHE A 89 10.39 -0.24 3.79
CA PHE A 89 11.27 -1.19 4.45
C PHE A 89 10.54 -2.43 4.96
N THR A 90 9.22 -2.39 5.09
CA THR A 90 8.43 -3.48 5.66
C THR A 90 8.68 -4.80 4.93
N ASP A 91 8.56 -4.81 3.59
CA ASP A 91 8.68 -6.04 2.81
C ASP A 91 10.13 -6.53 2.71
N TRP A 92 11.11 -5.64 2.62
CA TRP A 92 12.53 -6.02 2.61
C TRP A 92 13.01 -6.52 3.96
N THR A 93 12.58 -5.90 5.06
CA THR A 93 12.80 -6.44 6.40
C THR A 93 12.14 -7.81 6.53
N TYR A 94 10.91 -7.96 6.04
CA TYR A 94 10.21 -9.24 6.06
C TYR A 94 10.98 -10.33 5.30
N LEU A 95 11.45 -10.04 4.08
CA LEU A 95 12.26 -10.96 3.28
C LEU A 95 13.59 -11.32 3.95
N ALA A 96 14.23 -10.38 4.65
CA ALA A 96 15.49 -10.62 5.33
C ALA A 96 15.38 -11.57 6.53
N PHE A 97 14.21 -11.61 7.18
CA PHE A 97 14.01 -12.35 8.43
C PHE A 97 13.03 -13.53 8.35
N CYS A 98 12.30 -13.70 7.23
CA CYS A 98 11.40 -14.83 7.08
C CYS A 98 12.17 -16.16 6.92
N ALA A 99 11.72 -17.21 7.61
CA ALA A 99 12.37 -18.53 7.56
C ALA A 99 12.11 -19.29 6.26
N HIS A 100 10.91 -19.10 5.70
CA HIS A 100 10.47 -19.77 4.47
C HIS A 100 9.77 -18.75 3.59
N ILE A 101 10.00 -18.81 2.28
CA ILE A 101 9.34 -17.95 1.29
C ILE A 101 9.20 -18.73 -0.01
N THR A 102 8.06 -18.62 -0.67
CA THR A 102 7.89 -19.17 -2.02
C THR A 102 8.56 -18.25 -3.04
N PRO A 103 8.87 -18.74 -4.26
CA PRO A 103 9.36 -17.88 -5.35
C PRO A 103 8.41 -16.73 -5.67
N PHE A 104 7.09 -16.99 -5.60
CA PHE A 104 6.07 -15.96 -5.77
C PHE A 104 6.15 -14.91 -4.66
N GLY A 105 6.19 -15.34 -3.39
CA GLY A 105 6.29 -14.43 -2.24
C GLY A 105 7.55 -13.57 -2.31
N TYR A 106 8.68 -14.17 -2.68
CA TYR A 106 9.94 -13.45 -2.88
C TYR A 106 9.82 -12.36 -3.95
N ALA A 107 9.35 -12.73 -5.15
CA ALA A 107 9.22 -11.79 -6.26
C ALA A 107 8.21 -10.67 -5.95
N ALA A 108 7.07 -11.02 -5.35
CA ALA A 108 6.03 -10.06 -4.97
C ALA A 108 6.58 -9.04 -3.95
N LEU A 109 7.11 -9.50 -2.81
CA LEU A 109 7.59 -8.62 -1.74
C LEU A 109 8.81 -7.80 -2.17
N ALA A 110 9.72 -8.37 -2.98
CA ALA A 110 10.88 -7.65 -3.49
C ALA A 110 10.47 -6.46 -4.39
N ALA A 111 9.35 -6.60 -5.12
CA ALA A 111 8.82 -5.58 -6.01
C ALA A 111 7.94 -4.51 -5.31
N VAL A 112 7.33 -4.82 -4.16
CA VAL A 112 6.41 -3.89 -3.48
C VAL A 112 7.17 -2.69 -2.89
N SER A 113 8.33 -2.90 -2.26
CA SER A 113 9.18 -1.81 -1.74
C SER A 113 9.53 -0.72 -2.78
N PRO A 114 10.11 -1.04 -3.96
CA PRO A 114 10.38 -0.02 -4.97
C PRO A 114 9.10 0.58 -5.57
N LEU A 115 8.00 -0.18 -5.65
CA LEU A 115 6.70 0.35 -6.08
C LEU A 115 6.15 1.39 -5.09
N ASN A 116 6.20 1.10 -3.79
CA ASN A 116 5.81 2.02 -2.72
C ASN A 116 6.65 3.29 -2.74
N MET A 117 7.97 3.16 -2.94
CA MET A 117 8.88 4.30 -3.10
C MET A 117 8.51 5.16 -4.32
N PHE A 118 8.30 4.53 -5.48
CA PHE A 118 7.91 5.24 -6.70
C PHE A 118 6.56 5.95 -6.54
N LEU A 119 5.55 5.27 -6.01
CA LEU A 119 4.21 5.84 -5.80
C LEU A 119 4.23 6.99 -4.80
N GLY A 120 4.97 6.84 -3.70
CA GLY A 120 5.17 7.90 -2.71
C GLY A 120 5.82 9.14 -3.32
N TRP A 121 6.95 8.97 -4.01
CA TRP A 121 7.61 10.06 -4.71
C TRP A 121 6.69 10.73 -5.75
N TRP A 122 6.00 9.94 -6.57
CA TRP A 122 5.14 10.46 -7.63
C TRP A 122 3.95 11.26 -7.09
N LEU A 123 3.34 10.80 -5.98
CA LEU A 123 2.24 11.50 -5.31
C LEU A 123 2.71 12.81 -4.64
N LEU A 124 3.90 12.83 -4.05
CA LEU A 124 4.52 14.08 -3.56
C LEU A 124 4.75 15.08 -4.69
N ARG A 125 5.29 14.62 -5.83
CA ARG A 125 5.45 15.47 -7.02
C ARG A 125 4.11 15.97 -7.57
N ALA A 126 3.05 15.16 -7.49
CA ALA A 126 1.70 15.60 -7.86
C ALA A 126 1.16 16.67 -6.89
N HIS A 127 1.38 16.50 -5.59
CA HIS A 127 1.05 17.48 -4.56
C HIS A 127 1.73 18.83 -4.80
N GLU A 128 3.06 18.84 -5.00
CA GLU A 128 3.85 20.04 -5.26
C GLU A 128 3.34 20.80 -6.49
N ARG A 129 3.11 20.09 -7.60
CA ARG A 129 2.60 20.70 -8.85
C ARG A 129 1.22 21.33 -8.69
N LEU A 130 0.34 20.71 -7.92
CA LEU A 130 -1.00 21.26 -7.66
C LEU A 130 -0.95 22.45 -6.70
N ARG A 131 -0.04 22.45 -5.72
CA ARG A 131 0.17 23.60 -4.82
C ARG A 131 0.72 24.81 -5.56
N CYS A 132 1.70 24.64 -6.45
CA CYS A 132 2.25 25.76 -7.23
C CYS A 132 1.27 26.33 -8.28
N ARG A 133 0.16 25.64 -8.56
CA ARG A 133 -0.90 26.10 -9.46
C ARG A 133 -2.07 26.77 -8.75
N ALA A 134 -2.08 26.76 -7.41
CA ALA A 134 -3.07 27.51 -6.65
C ALA A 134 -2.73 29.01 -6.78
N PRO A 135 -3.68 29.87 -7.18
CA PRO A 135 -3.48 31.32 -7.26
C PRO A 135 -3.21 31.93 -5.88
#